data_AF-A0A4R6FZ46-F1
#
_entry.id   AF-A0A4R6FZ46-F1
#
_cell.length_a   1.000
_cell.length_b   1.000
_cell.length_c   1.000
_cell.angle_alpha   90.00
_cell.angle_beta   90.00
_cell.angle_gamma   90.00
#
_symmetry.space_group_name_H-M   'P 1'
#
loop_
_entity.id
_entity.type
_entity.pdbx_description
1 polymer ?
#
loop_
_entity_poly.entity_id
_entity_poly.type
_entity_poly.pdbx_seq_one_letter_code
_entity_poly.pdbx_strand_id
1 'polypeptide(L)'
;MWRYLVGALAATLMMAAGALLIQGHAANEIAIPPAPQASAQPAAAPEALPEPPKATEKTREEKRFDRYDKDHDEWITRDELLKSRRTRFAKLDKDGDGKLDFREWAVATYDKFDKADADKSGRLSRTEFATTRPKRKAKPKAPACACADAD
;
A
#
# COMPACT_ATOMS: atom_id res chain seq x y z
N MET A 1 -43.16 -40.37 -0.50
CA MET A 1 -41.97 -41.23 -0.30
C MET A 1 -40.81 -40.86 -1.23
N TRP A 2 -41.04 -40.60 -2.52
CA TRP A 2 -40.00 -40.21 -3.50
C TRP A 2 -39.13 -39.00 -3.10
N ARG A 3 -39.72 -37.99 -2.42
CA ARG A 3 -38.99 -36.78 -1.98
C ARG A 3 -37.87 -37.08 -0.97
N TYR A 4 -38.03 -38.13 -0.15
CA TYR A 4 -37.00 -38.56 0.80
C TYR A 4 -35.90 -39.37 0.11
N LEU A 5 -36.24 -40.12 -0.95
CA LEU A 5 -35.26 -40.83 -1.77
C LEU A 5 -34.34 -39.86 -2.53
N VAL A 6 -34.93 -38.79 -3.11
CA VAL A 6 -34.15 -37.73 -3.78
C VAL A 6 -33.26 -36.99 -2.78
N GLY A 7 -33.77 -36.69 -1.58
CA GLY A 7 -32.98 -36.04 -0.52
C GLY A 7 -31.82 -36.90 -0.02
N ALA A 8 -32.05 -38.20 0.18
CA ALA A 8 -31.00 -39.14 0.60
C ALA A 8 -29.90 -39.27 -0.47
N LEU A 9 -30.28 -39.34 -1.75
CA LEU A 9 -29.32 -39.43 -2.85
C LEU A 9 -28.47 -38.15 -2.97
N ALA A 10 -29.08 -36.97 -2.83
CA ALA A 10 -28.36 -35.70 -2.82
C ALA A 10 -27.36 -35.59 -1.66
N ALA A 11 -27.74 -36.04 -0.47
CA ALA A 11 -26.85 -36.06 0.69
C ALA A 11 -25.65 -37.00 0.49
N THR A 12 -25.88 -38.20 -0.08
CA THR A 12 -24.79 -39.14 -0.39
C THR A 12 -23.83 -38.60 -1.44
N LEU A 13 -24.34 -37.89 -2.47
CA LEU A 13 -23.49 -37.26 -3.48
C LEU A 13 -22.63 -36.14 -2.90
N MET A 14 -23.17 -35.32 -1.99
CA MET A 14 -22.37 -34.27 -1.33
C MET A 14 -21.29 -34.85 -0.42
N MET A 15 -21.57 -35.90 0.34
CA MET A 15 -20.55 -36.59 1.14
C MET A 15 -19.45 -37.20 0.26
N ALA A 16 -19.82 -37.83 -0.86
CA ALA A 16 -18.86 -38.41 -1.80
C ALA A 16 -17.97 -37.32 -2.45
N ALA A 17 -18.57 -36.21 -2.88
CA ALA A 17 -17.82 -35.07 -3.44
C ALA A 17 -16.87 -34.45 -2.41
N GLY A 18 -17.30 -34.32 -1.14
CA GLY A 18 -16.44 -33.86 -0.05
C GLY A 18 -15.25 -34.79 0.19
N ALA A 19 -15.46 -36.11 0.16
CA ALA A 19 -14.39 -37.09 0.32
C ALA A 19 -13.36 -37.02 -0.82
N LEU A 20 -13.81 -36.82 -2.07
CA LEU A 20 -12.94 -36.66 -3.24
C LEU A 20 -12.04 -35.41 -3.14
N LEU A 21 -12.56 -34.29 -2.63
CA LEU A 21 -11.77 -33.06 -2.44
C LEU A 21 -10.67 -33.22 -1.38
N ILE A 22 -10.94 -34.01 -0.33
CA ILE A 22 -9.97 -34.29 0.74
C ILE A 22 -8.92 -35.29 0.24
N GLN A 23 -9.32 -36.33 -0.50
CA GLN A 23 -8.37 -37.31 -1.07
C GLN A 23 -7.45 -36.70 -2.13
N GLY A 24 -7.92 -35.71 -2.91
CA GLY A 24 -7.10 -35.03 -3.91
C GLY A 24 -5.92 -34.21 -3.36
N HIS A 25 -5.94 -33.83 -2.08
CA HIS A 25 -4.84 -33.10 -1.43
C HIS A 25 -3.71 -33.99 -0.90
N ALA A 26 -3.92 -35.31 -0.78
CA ALA A 26 -2.92 -36.22 -0.21
C ALA A 26 -1.88 -36.74 -1.22
N ALA A 27 -2.16 -36.63 -2.53
CA ALA A 27 -1.29 -37.20 -3.57
C ALA A 27 -0.24 -36.21 -4.12
N ASN A 28 -0.17 -34.98 -3.59
CA ASN A 28 0.80 -33.97 -4.02
C ASN A 28 1.89 -33.73 -2.97
N GLU A 29 2.33 -34.79 -2.28
CA GLU A 29 3.68 -34.79 -1.74
C GLU A 29 4.64 -34.99 -2.91
N ILE A 30 5.22 -33.89 -3.37
CA ILE A 30 6.45 -33.93 -4.16
C ILE A 30 7.45 -34.68 -3.28
N ALA A 31 7.71 -35.94 -3.59
CA ALA A 31 8.69 -36.75 -2.89
C ALA A 31 10.04 -36.05 -3.01
N ILE A 32 10.50 -35.43 -1.93
CA ILE A 32 11.84 -34.87 -1.83
C ILE A 32 12.78 -36.07 -1.96
N PRO A 33 13.69 -36.10 -2.96
CA PRO A 33 14.67 -37.17 -3.05
C PRO A 33 15.44 -37.25 -1.72
N PRO A 34 15.77 -38.45 -1.23
CA PRO A 34 16.55 -38.58 0.00
C PRO A 34 17.83 -37.77 -0.14
N ALA A 35 18.17 -36.99 0.90
CA ALA A 35 19.39 -36.21 0.92
C ALA A 35 20.57 -37.11 0.54
N PRO A 36 21.47 -36.67 -0.37
CA PRO A 36 22.65 -37.46 -0.71
C PRO A 36 23.40 -37.76 0.58
N GLN A 37 23.63 -39.05 0.85
CA GLN A 37 24.43 -39.46 1.98
C GLN A 37 25.82 -38.87 1.78
N ALA A 38 26.21 -37.97 2.68
CA ALA A 38 27.53 -37.38 2.69
C ALA A 38 28.56 -38.49 2.94
N SER A 39 29.09 -39.09 1.87
CA SER A 39 30.39 -39.72 1.90
C SER A 39 31.37 -38.66 2.41
N ALA A 40 32.02 -38.95 3.54
CA ALA A 40 33.03 -38.12 4.15
C ALA A 40 34.25 -38.00 3.22
N GLN A 41 34.11 -37.16 2.19
CA GLN A 41 35.20 -36.61 1.42
C GLN A 41 35.78 -35.46 2.26
N PRO A 42 37.12 -35.28 2.32
CA PRO A 42 37.70 -34.13 3.01
C PRO A 42 37.09 -32.86 2.42
N ALA A 43 36.49 -32.04 3.27
CA ALA A 43 35.72 -30.86 2.88
C ALA A 43 36.59 -29.90 2.06
N ALA A 44 36.39 -29.92 0.74
CA ALA A 44 36.65 -28.74 -0.06
C ALA A 44 35.67 -27.65 0.43
N ALA A 45 36.19 -26.43 0.56
CA ALA A 45 35.52 -25.27 1.15
C ALA A 45 34.06 -25.11 0.65
N PRO A 46 33.15 -24.56 1.47
CA PRO A 46 31.78 -24.32 1.05
C PRO A 46 31.77 -23.29 -0.08
N GLU A 47 31.52 -23.74 -1.32
CA GLU A 47 31.13 -22.84 -2.39
C GLU A 47 29.82 -22.17 -1.96
N ALA A 48 29.91 -20.87 -1.69
CA ALA A 48 28.79 -20.03 -1.36
C ALA A 48 27.71 -20.15 -2.43
N LEU A 49 26.48 -20.47 -2.02
CA LEU A 49 25.30 -20.37 -2.86
C LEU A 49 25.27 -18.96 -3.48
N PRO A 50 24.98 -18.80 -4.79
CA PRO A 50 24.90 -17.48 -5.40
C PRO A 50 23.81 -16.68 -4.68
N GLU A 51 24.17 -15.46 -4.23
CA GLU A 51 23.23 -14.56 -3.59
C GLU A 51 21.99 -14.34 -4.49
N PRO A 52 20.77 -14.31 -3.92
CA PRO A 52 19.58 -13.98 -4.71
C PRO A 52 19.76 -12.60 -5.37
N PRO A 53 19.32 -12.42 -6.62
CA PRO A 53 19.50 -11.16 -7.33
C PRO A 53 18.82 -10.03 -6.54
N LYS A 54 19.63 -9.07 -6.06
CA LYS A 54 19.14 -7.85 -5.41
C LYS A 54 18.40 -7.03 -6.47
N ALA A 55 17.13 -6.71 -6.24
CA ALA A 55 16.36 -5.85 -7.13
C ALA A 55 17.05 -4.49 -7.24
N THR A 56 17.32 -4.05 -8.47
CA THR A 56 17.88 -2.73 -8.74
C THR A 56 16.96 -1.66 -8.15
N GLU A 57 17.50 -0.78 -7.31
CA GLU A 57 16.70 0.28 -6.71
C GLU A 57 16.22 1.25 -7.80
N LYS A 58 14.89 1.37 -7.94
CA LYS A 58 14.30 2.35 -8.85
C LYS A 58 14.83 3.75 -8.59
N THR A 59 15.21 4.45 -9.66
CA THR A 59 15.72 5.81 -9.57
C THR A 59 14.66 6.75 -8.99
N ARG A 60 15.08 7.92 -8.49
CA ARG A 60 14.14 8.93 -7.95
C ARG A 60 13.11 9.37 -8.99
N GLU A 61 13.50 9.42 -10.26
CA GLU A 61 12.63 9.83 -11.36
C GLU A 61 11.68 8.72 -11.78
N GLU A 62 12.10 7.45 -11.80
CA GLU A 62 11.18 6.31 -11.94
C GLU A 62 10.13 6.31 -10.83
N LYS A 63 10.54 6.50 -9.57
CA LYS A 63 9.60 6.64 -8.44
C LYS A 63 8.66 7.83 -8.60
N ARG A 64 9.07 8.88 -9.32
CA ARG A 64 8.21 10.04 -9.61
C ARG A 64 7.24 9.74 -10.75
N PHE A 65 7.73 9.05 -11.77
CA PHE A 65 6.96 8.58 -12.92
C PHE A 65 5.83 7.64 -12.47
N ASP A 66 6.17 6.60 -11.71
CA ASP A 66 5.25 5.61 -11.13
C ASP A 66 4.14 6.23 -10.24
N ARG A 67 4.32 7.46 -9.77
CA ARG A 67 3.25 8.15 -9.00
C ARG A 67 2.15 8.70 -9.90
N TYR A 68 2.48 9.07 -11.13
CA TYR A 68 1.57 9.69 -12.09
C TYR A 68 0.98 8.66 -13.05
N ASP A 69 1.79 7.74 -13.56
CA ASP A 69 1.35 6.59 -14.37
C ASP A 69 0.50 5.65 -13.49
N LYS A 70 -0.80 5.56 -13.78
CA LYS A 70 -1.75 4.78 -12.98
C LYS A 70 -2.17 3.48 -13.63
N ASP A 71 -2.11 3.41 -14.95
CA ASP A 71 -2.38 2.19 -15.71
C ASP A 71 -1.12 1.37 -16.01
N HIS A 72 0.06 1.89 -15.64
CA HIS A 72 1.37 1.25 -15.80
C HIS A 72 1.69 0.93 -17.25
N ASP A 73 1.32 1.85 -18.16
CA ASP A 73 1.54 1.72 -19.60
C ASP A 73 2.89 2.30 -20.07
N GLU A 74 3.72 2.79 -19.13
CA GLU A 74 4.99 3.47 -19.38
C GLU A 74 4.85 4.83 -20.10
N TRP A 75 3.64 5.38 -20.14
CA TRP A 75 3.36 6.74 -20.58
C TRP A 75 2.68 7.54 -19.46
N ILE A 76 2.72 8.86 -19.57
CA ILE A 76 1.91 9.72 -18.69
C ILE A 76 1.05 10.57 -19.59
N THR A 77 -0.23 10.27 -19.58
CA THR A 77 -1.22 11.06 -20.30
C THR A 77 -1.44 12.42 -19.62
N ARG A 78 -1.98 13.40 -20.37
CA ARG A 78 -2.35 14.70 -19.81
C ARG A 78 -3.32 14.56 -18.64
N ASP A 79 -4.26 13.63 -18.75
CA ASP A 79 -5.28 13.41 -17.73
C ASP A 79 -4.68 12.84 -16.44
N GLU A 80 -3.74 11.91 -16.53
CA GLU A 80 -3.03 11.38 -15.36
C GLU A 80 -2.18 12.44 -14.66
N LEU A 81 -1.48 13.26 -15.43
CA LEU A 81 -0.70 14.38 -14.90
C LEU A 81 -1.60 15.38 -14.15
N LEU A 82 -2.81 15.63 -14.67
CA LEU A 82 -3.77 16.58 -14.12
C LEU A 82 -4.69 15.96 -13.06
N LYS A 83 -4.78 14.63 -12.94
CA LYS A 83 -5.64 13.91 -11.99
C LYS A 83 -5.52 14.42 -10.56
N SER A 84 -4.27 14.64 -10.12
CA SER A 84 -3.97 15.18 -8.79
C SER A 84 -4.55 16.59 -8.57
N ARG A 85 -4.53 17.44 -9.60
CA ARG A 85 -5.07 18.80 -9.57
C ARG A 85 -6.58 18.78 -9.61
N ARG A 86 -7.19 17.98 -10.51
CA ARG A 86 -8.64 17.81 -10.62
C ARG A 86 -9.24 17.31 -9.31
N THR A 87 -8.58 16.35 -8.65
CA THR A 87 -9.02 15.83 -7.36
C THR A 87 -8.95 16.89 -6.25
N ARG A 88 -7.95 17.79 -6.27
CA ARG A 88 -7.86 18.89 -5.31
C ARG A 88 -8.90 19.96 -5.59
N PHE A 89 -9.11 20.30 -6.85
CA PHE A 89 -10.13 21.24 -7.29
C PHE A 89 -11.51 20.80 -6.81
N ALA A 90 -11.90 19.55 -7.12
CA ALA A 90 -13.18 18.97 -6.69
C ALA A 90 -13.33 18.82 -5.16
N LYS A 91 -12.24 18.95 -4.39
CA LYS A 91 -12.32 18.99 -2.92
C LYS A 91 -12.64 20.39 -2.40
N LEU A 92 -12.20 21.42 -3.11
CA LEU A 92 -12.38 22.83 -2.77
C LEU A 92 -13.73 23.35 -3.27
N ASP A 93 -14.06 23.03 -4.53
CA ASP A 93 -15.35 23.33 -5.17
C ASP A 93 -16.45 22.48 -4.52
N LYS A 94 -17.24 23.10 -3.65
CA LYS A 94 -18.31 22.43 -2.88
C LYS A 94 -19.66 22.51 -3.56
N ASP A 95 -19.88 23.56 -4.34
CA ASP A 95 -21.14 23.78 -5.05
C ASP A 95 -21.19 23.07 -6.42
N GLY A 96 -20.04 22.68 -6.96
CA GLY A 96 -19.90 21.95 -8.21
C GLY A 96 -20.03 22.83 -9.45
N ASP A 97 -19.83 24.15 -9.32
CA ASP A 97 -19.98 25.10 -10.43
C ASP A 97 -18.78 25.16 -11.38
N GLY A 98 -17.69 24.46 -11.04
CA GLY A 98 -16.47 24.41 -11.85
C GLY A 98 -15.58 25.65 -11.70
N LYS A 99 -15.83 26.49 -10.69
CA LYS A 99 -15.02 27.63 -10.26
C LYS A 99 -14.69 27.47 -8.78
N LEU A 100 -13.85 28.37 -8.28
CA LEU A 100 -13.59 28.47 -6.85
C LEU A 100 -13.91 29.90 -6.46
N ASP A 101 -14.89 30.06 -5.58
CA ASP A 101 -15.10 31.34 -4.93
C ASP A 101 -13.94 31.64 -3.95
N PHE A 102 -13.89 32.87 -3.42
CA PHE A 102 -12.81 33.26 -2.50
C PHE A 102 -12.80 32.43 -1.21
N ARG A 103 -13.99 32.04 -0.72
CA ARG A 103 -14.14 31.28 0.52
C ARG A 103 -13.67 29.84 0.33
N GLU A 104 -14.04 29.20 -0.76
CA GLU A 104 -13.61 27.86 -1.15
C GLU A 104 -12.11 27.81 -1.41
N TRP A 105 -11.58 28.80 -2.12
CA TRP A 105 -10.15 28.92 -2.37
C TRP A 105 -9.35 29.10 -1.07
N ALA A 106 -9.84 29.96 -0.17
CA ALA A 106 -9.19 30.26 1.11
C ALA A 106 -9.66 29.36 2.26
N VAL A 107 -10.29 28.22 2.00
CA VAL A 107 -10.87 27.34 3.04
C VAL A 107 -9.87 26.99 4.15
N ALA A 108 -8.61 26.73 3.79
CA ALA A 108 -7.56 26.42 4.77
C ALA A 108 -7.22 27.60 5.69
N THR A 109 -7.42 28.84 5.22
CA THR A 109 -7.24 30.05 6.01
C THR A 109 -8.44 30.29 6.91
N TYR A 110 -9.66 30.12 6.39
CA TYR A 110 -10.89 30.17 7.19
C TYR A 110 -10.87 29.13 8.31
N ASP A 111 -10.60 27.87 8.01
CA ASP A 111 -10.49 26.80 9.00
C ASP A 111 -9.45 27.09 10.10
N LYS A 112 -8.35 27.77 9.75
CA LYS A 112 -7.33 28.15 10.72
C LYS A 112 -7.78 29.30 11.60
N PHE A 113 -8.46 30.27 11.01
CA PHE A 113 -9.03 31.40 11.73
C PHE A 113 -10.07 30.91 12.72
N ASP A 114 -11.05 30.11 12.26
CA ASP A 114 -12.13 29.57 13.08
C ASP A 114 -11.62 28.67 14.22
N LYS A 115 -10.48 28.00 14.02
CA LYS A 115 -9.82 27.21 15.07
C LYS A 115 -9.05 28.07 16.09
N ALA A 116 -8.63 29.27 15.70
CA ALA A 116 -7.87 30.16 16.56
C ALA A 116 -8.77 31.14 17.33
N ASP A 117 -9.90 31.54 16.73
CA ASP A 117 -10.92 32.41 17.31
C ASP A 117 -11.79 31.61 18.30
N ALA A 118 -11.32 31.49 19.54
CA ALA A 118 -11.98 30.68 20.56
C ALA A 118 -13.24 31.36 21.09
N ASP A 119 -13.25 32.70 21.09
CA ASP A 119 -14.36 33.52 21.58
C ASP A 119 -15.39 33.86 20.49
N LYS A 120 -15.13 33.50 19.23
CA LYS A 120 -15.98 33.76 18.05
C LYS A 120 -16.26 35.25 17.84
N SER A 121 -15.31 36.10 18.21
CA SER A 121 -15.43 37.56 18.06
C SER A 121 -15.22 38.02 16.61
N GLY A 122 -14.77 37.14 15.72
CA GLY A 122 -14.39 37.50 14.35
C GLY A 122 -13.07 38.29 14.31
N ARG A 123 -12.29 38.29 15.39
CA ARG A 123 -10.98 38.92 15.51
C ARG A 123 -10.06 38.01 16.32
N LEU A 124 -8.78 37.96 15.98
CA LEU A 124 -7.80 37.22 16.77
C LEU A 124 -7.09 38.14 17.75
N SER A 125 -7.21 37.86 19.04
CA SER A 125 -6.33 38.44 20.06
C SER A 125 -4.88 37.98 19.87
N ARG A 126 -3.92 38.66 20.51
CA ARG A 126 -2.49 38.27 20.43
C ARG A 126 -2.25 36.85 20.91
N THR A 127 -2.99 36.43 21.94
CA THR A 127 -2.95 35.09 22.53
C THR A 127 -3.52 34.05 21.58
N GLU A 128 -4.64 34.34 20.91
CA GLU A 128 -5.26 33.44 19.95
C GLU A 128 -4.43 33.32 18.66
N PHE A 129 -3.91 34.44 18.15
CA PHE A 129 -3.06 34.43 16.96
C PHE A 129 -1.80 33.56 17.16
N ALA A 130 -1.23 33.52 18.37
CA ALA A 130 -0.08 32.68 18.68
C ALA A 130 -0.36 31.17 18.47
N THR A 131 -1.63 30.74 18.55
CA THR A 131 -2.03 29.35 18.32
C THR A 131 -1.97 28.94 16.84
N THR A 132 -2.05 29.90 15.91
CA THR A 132 -1.98 29.65 14.46
C THR A 132 -0.58 29.30 13.95
N ARG A 133 0.44 29.37 14.83
CA ARG A 133 1.83 29.20 14.47
C ARG A 133 2.07 27.84 13.78
N PRO A 134 2.74 27.79 12.61
CA PRO A 134 3.07 26.54 11.95
C PRO A 134 3.90 25.65 12.88
N LYS A 135 3.32 24.52 13.32
CA LYS A 135 4.06 23.53 14.10
C LYS A 135 5.08 22.87 13.18
N ARG A 136 6.35 23.23 13.34
CA ARG A 136 7.45 22.56 12.63
C ARG A 136 7.46 21.10 13.08
N LYS A 137 7.24 20.17 12.16
CA LYS A 137 7.51 18.76 12.44
C LYS A 137 9.01 18.61 12.62
N ALA A 138 9.43 17.98 13.72
CA ALA A 138 10.83 17.64 13.92
C ALA A 138 11.29 16.78 12.74
N LYS A 139 12.48 17.08 12.18
CA LYS A 139 13.05 16.22 11.15
C LYS A 139 13.14 14.80 11.72
N PRO A 140 12.65 13.77 11.03
CA PRO A 140 12.90 12.40 11.47
C PRO A 140 14.41 12.22 11.59
N LYS A 141 14.88 11.63 12.70
CA LYS A 141 16.30 11.26 12.84
C LYS A 141 16.65 10.38 11.64
N ALA A 142 17.73 10.72 10.93
CA ALA A 142 18.23 9.88 9.86
C ALA A 142 18.39 8.44 10.41
N PRO A 143 18.02 7.40 9.65
CA PRO A 143 18.40 6.05 10.03
C PRO A 143 19.93 6.06 10.13
N ALA A 144 20.48 5.58 11.24
CA ALA A 144 21.91 5.34 11.33
C ALA A 144 22.24 4.39 10.18
N CYS A 145 22.97 4.88 9.17
CA CYS A 145 23.53 4.01 8.16
C CYS A 145 24.47 3.04 8.87
N ALA A 146 23.98 1.84 9.14
CA ALA A 146 24.81 0.71 9.50
C ALA A 146 25.39 0.15 8.20
N CYS A 147 26.32 0.90 7.61
CA CYS A 147 27.34 0.25 6.78
C CYS A 147 28.31 -0.35 7.80
N ALA A 148 28.08 -1.61 8.15
CA ALA A 148 29.11 -2.40 8.81
C ALA A 148 30.26 -2.55 7.81
N ASP A 149 31.46 -2.25 8.30
CA ASP A 149 32.73 -2.45 7.62
C ASP A 149 32.78 -3.87 7.04
N ALA A 150 33.14 -3.98 5.76
CA ALA A 150 33.58 -5.21 5.14
C ALA A 150 35.01 -4.96 4.67
N ASP A 151 35.95 -5.53 5.44
CA ASP A 151 37.36 -5.73 5.10
C ASP A 151 37.55 -6.43 3.74
#